data_AF-A0A7W1GB93-F1
#
_entry.id   AF-A0A7W1GB93-F1
#
_cell.length_a   1.000
_cell.length_b   1.000
_cell.length_c   1.000
_cell.angle_alpha   90.00
_cell.angle_beta   90.00
_cell.angle_gamma   90.00
#
_symmetry.space_group_name_H-M   'P 1'
#
loop_
_entity.id
_entity.type
_entity.pdbx_description
1 polymer ?
#
loop_
_entity_poly.entity_id
_entity_poly.type
_entity_poly.pdbx_seq_one_letter_code
_entity_poly.pdbx_strand_id
1 'polypeptide(L)'
;MCRRVFLLCVAFSLSFAATAQTVVAKRAIRYADIAPALRAHLKQLGVTEVTFDAYITSLNRRTAERETIGENDHLIYYILQSERFTRQPRIEPALSAAEFVRQLSAKEKSRYLGNTPPFPPVGKLPPAAAQRINDFIKAVKEPAPDERLAYFRRFLEREKPARESLFQYLFAQYVRAMRFLYDKEFVAREISDPQHLSELVAPLYQERGHSTDTQIEANFAVYLALAVIKETPAAAAPRQLNSVLIVGPGLDFSPRTDLMDLFAPQSYQPFAIADALLGLKLSDPARLRIHCVDINDRVVNHLQQVSERQPVRLSILSGVADTDARPLSVEYKNYFQQLGQSIGTQSRLDQLPRRYERHLSTSLLVRPDVAMMVSAEQLNVVTERADASTGYDLVIVTNVFPYFNTTELLLALSNIESITGRGGYLIHNEPRPELFSLAKLQGLPVIQSRTVLIASGRGAPLYDGVWTHRKR
;
A
#
# COMPACT_ATOMS: atom_id res chain seq x y z
N MET A 1 33.74 18.80 -67.23
CA MET A 1 32.27 18.78 -67.39
C MET A 1 31.66 18.21 -66.11
N CYS A 2 30.66 18.91 -65.56
CA CYS A 2 30.13 18.83 -64.19
C CYS A 2 29.78 17.44 -63.64
N ARG A 3 30.15 17.18 -62.37
CA ARG A 3 29.42 16.28 -61.47
C ARG A 3 29.08 17.03 -60.18
N ARG A 4 27.81 17.39 -60.01
CA ARG A 4 27.22 17.87 -58.76
C ARG A 4 26.86 16.65 -57.92
N VAL A 5 27.36 16.59 -56.69
CA VAL A 5 26.94 15.62 -55.66
C VAL A 5 25.83 16.30 -54.84
N PHE A 6 24.64 15.71 -54.84
CA PHE A 6 23.52 16.08 -53.98
C PHE A 6 23.75 15.44 -52.59
N LEU A 7 23.91 16.26 -51.55
CA LEU A 7 23.75 15.81 -50.17
C LEU A 7 22.25 15.83 -49.84
N LEU A 8 21.68 14.65 -49.58
CA LEU A 8 20.36 14.52 -48.94
C LEU A 8 20.56 14.59 -47.41
N CYS A 9 20.16 15.70 -46.79
CA CYS A 9 19.95 15.76 -45.35
C CYS A 9 18.57 15.18 -45.04
N VAL A 10 18.53 13.95 -44.52
CA VAL A 10 17.32 13.37 -43.92
C VAL A 10 17.25 13.86 -42.47
N ALA A 11 16.38 14.83 -42.21
CA ALA A 11 16.03 15.25 -40.86
C ALA A 11 15.06 14.22 -40.25
N PHE A 12 15.53 13.46 -39.25
CA PHE A 12 14.67 12.66 -38.40
C PHE A 12 13.98 13.58 -37.39
N SER A 13 12.72 13.91 -37.67
CA SER A 13 11.84 14.59 -36.72
C SER A 13 11.38 13.58 -35.66
N LEU A 14 12.07 13.52 -34.52
CA LEU A 14 11.58 12.85 -33.32
C LEU A 14 10.45 13.68 -32.71
N SER A 15 9.21 13.39 -33.08
CA SER A 15 8.03 13.91 -32.39
C SER A 15 7.91 13.23 -31.03
N PHE A 16 8.48 13.84 -29.99
CA PHE A 16 8.08 13.58 -28.62
C PHE A 16 6.65 14.13 -28.44
N ALA A 17 5.65 13.26 -28.58
CA ALA A 17 4.32 13.56 -28.09
C ALA A 17 4.42 13.64 -26.57
N ALA A 18 4.36 14.85 -26.02
CA ALA A 18 4.18 15.05 -24.59
C ALA A 18 2.89 14.33 -24.17
N THR A 19 3.02 13.22 -23.45
CA THR A 19 1.90 12.53 -22.83
C THR A 19 1.33 13.48 -21.77
N ALA A 20 0.30 14.23 -22.14
CA ALA A 20 -0.47 15.02 -21.19
C ALA A 20 -0.96 14.08 -20.09
N GLN A 21 -0.53 14.36 -18.86
CA GLN A 21 -1.01 13.68 -17.67
C GLN A 21 -2.52 13.95 -17.59
N THR A 22 -3.34 12.92 -17.81
CA THR A 22 -4.79 13.02 -17.69
C THR A 22 -5.12 13.25 -16.22
N VAL A 23 -5.31 14.52 -15.85
CA VAL A 23 -5.89 14.89 -14.57
C VAL A 23 -7.36 14.48 -14.60
N VAL A 24 -7.76 13.59 -13.70
CA VAL A 24 -9.17 13.23 -13.59
C VAL A 24 -9.85 14.31 -12.77
N ALA A 25 -10.88 14.94 -13.34
CA ALA A 25 -11.64 15.93 -12.59
C ALA A 25 -12.25 15.24 -11.36
N LYS A 26 -12.00 15.78 -10.17
CA LYS A 26 -12.53 15.22 -8.92
C LYS A 26 -13.29 16.26 -8.12
N ARG A 27 -14.26 15.81 -7.32
CA ARG A 27 -15.06 16.65 -6.42
C ARG A 27 -15.37 15.90 -5.14
N ALA A 28 -15.73 16.61 -4.08
CA ALA A 28 -16.29 15.97 -2.90
C ALA A 28 -17.53 15.13 -3.25
N ILE A 29 -17.64 13.96 -2.62
CA ILE A 29 -18.87 13.15 -2.65
C ILE A 29 -19.99 13.94 -1.99
N ARG A 30 -21.21 13.81 -2.51
CA ARG A 30 -22.44 14.42 -2.01
C ARG A 30 -23.41 13.35 -1.54
N TYR A 31 -24.33 13.67 -0.64
CA TYR A 31 -25.35 12.71 -0.19
C TYR A 31 -26.17 12.13 -1.36
N ALA A 32 -26.42 12.94 -2.39
CA ALA A 32 -27.12 12.55 -3.60
C ALA A 32 -26.37 11.52 -4.46
N ASP A 33 -25.05 11.39 -4.29
CA ASP A 33 -24.22 10.42 -5.03
C ASP A 33 -24.42 8.97 -4.55
N ILE A 34 -25.03 8.81 -3.38
CA ILE A 34 -25.19 7.55 -2.68
C ILE A 34 -26.49 6.91 -3.13
N ALA A 35 -26.46 5.62 -3.46
CA ALA A 35 -27.66 4.89 -3.88
C ALA A 35 -28.76 4.94 -2.80
N PRO A 36 -30.05 5.09 -3.15
CA PRO A 36 -31.14 5.19 -2.17
C PRO A 36 -31.15 4.06 -1.12
N ALA A 37 -30.85 2.83 -1.52
CA ALA A 37 -30.78 1.67 -0.62
C ALA A 37 -29.68 1.81 0.47
N LEU A 38 -28.61 2.53 0.17
CA LEU A 38 -27.50 2.78 1.10
C LEU A 38 -27.69 4.02 1.97
N ARG A 39 -28.48 5.00 1.50
CA ARG A 39 -28.85 6.17 2.33
C ARG A 39 -29.60 5.74 3.61
N ALA A 40 -30.40 4.68 3.53
CA ALA A 40 -31.05 4.10 4.71
C ALA A 40 -30.04 3.57 5.75
N HIS A 41 -28.96 2.92 5.28
CA HIS A 41 -27.89 2.42 6.15
C HIS A 41 -27.11 3.58 6.78
N LEU A 42 -26.77 4.62 6.00
CA LEU A 42 -26.11 5.81 6.54
C LEU A 42 -26.94 6.49 7.63
N LYS A 43 -28.26 6.58 7.44
CA LYS A 43 -29.16 7.15 8.44
C LYS A 43 -29.15 6.35 9.74
N GLN A 44 -29.10 5.02 9.68
CA GLN A 44 -28.96 4.17 10.87
C GLN A 44 -27.62 4.40 11.60
N LEU A 45 -26.58 4.79 10.85
CA LEU A 45 -25.26 5.15 11.37
C LEU A 45 -25.16 6.63 11.80
N GLY A 46 -26.28 7.36 11.84
CA GLY A 46 -26.35 8.76 12.28
C GLY A 46 -25.95 9.79 11.21
N VAL A 47 -25.70 9.37 9.97
CA VAL A 47 -25.36 10.26 8.86
C VAL A 47 -26.60 10.49 7.98
N THR A 48 -27.07 11.72 7.94
CA THR A 48 -28.25 12.16 7.19
C THR A 48 -27.86 13.17 6.12
N GLU A 49 -28.78 13.52 5.22
CA GLU A 49 -28.54 14.56 4.22
C GLU A 49 -28.08 15.89 4.84
N VAL A 50 -28.68 16.29 5.96
CA VAL A 50 -28.36 17.53 6.68
C VAL A 50 -26.98 17.48 7.34
N THR A 51 -26.57 16.30 7.83
CA THR A 51 -25.30 16.13 8.55
C THR A 51 -24.15 15.66 7.66
N PHE A 52 -24.42 15.38 6.38
CA PHE A 52 -23.47 14.73 5.48
C PHE A 52 -22.20 15.55 5.24
N ASP A 53 -22.33 16.82 4.88
CA ASP A 53 -21.16 17.67 4.58
C ASP A 53 -20.25 17.88 5.80
N ALA A 54 -20.86 18.02 6.99
CA ALA A 54 -20.13 18.08 8.24
C ALA A 54 -19.43 16.74 8.56
N TYR A 55 -20.07 15.61 8.26
CA TYR A 55 -19.48 14.29 8.38
C TYR A 55 -18.26 14.12 7.46
N ILE A 56 -18.38 14.49 6.18
CA ILE A 56 -17.27 14.42 5.21
C ILE A 56 -16.11 15.32 5.65
N THR A 57 -16.39 16.53 6.12
CA THR A 57 -15.36 17.45 6.65
C THR A 57 -14.63 16.84 7.85
N SER A 58 -15.37 16.25 8.79
CA SER A 58 -14.78 15.55 9.95
C SER A 58 -13.95 14.34 9.54
N LEU A 59 -14.41 13.58 8.55
CA LEU A 59 -13.70 12.41 8.02
C LEU A 59 -12.39 12.81 7.31
N ASN A 60 -12.38 13.90 6.52
CA ASN A 60 -11.17 14.43 5.91
C ASN A 60 -10.14 14.84 6.97
N ARG A 61 -10.57 15.53 8.03
CA ARG A 61 -9.68 15.87 9.16
C ARG A 61 -9.11 14.62 9.84
N ARG A 62 -9.95 13.62 10.14
CA ARG A 62 -9.49 12.34 10.72
C ARG A 62 -8.52 11.61 9.79
N THR A 63 -8.74 11.65 8.47
CA THR A 63 -7.85 11.02 7.48
C THR A 63 -6.48 11.69 7.53
N ALA A 64 -6.41 13.02 7.47
CA ALA A 64 -5.15 13.76 7.57
C ALA A 64 -4.41 13.49 8.90
N GLU A 65 -5.13 13.45 10.02
CA GLU A 65 -4.55 13.07 11.31
C GLU A 65 -3.96 11.65 11.28
N ARG A 66 -4.67 10.69 10.69
CA ARG A 66 -4.22 9.31 10.53
C ARG A 66 -3.04 9.18 9.57
N GLU A 67 -2.92 10.01 8.55
CA GLU A 67 -1.72 10.07 7.70
C GLU A 67 -0.49 10.49 8.53
N THR A 68 -0.59 11.57 9.31
CA THR A 68 0.51 12.00 10.20
C THR A 68 0.85 10.93 11.24
N ILE A 69 -0.14 10.22 11.79
CA ILE A 69 0.09 9.08 12.70
C ILE A 69 0.83 7.95 11.98
N GLY A 70 0.46 7.64 10.73
CA GLY A 70 1.10 6.61 9.90
C GLY A 70 2.55 6.94 9.56
N GLU A 71 2.84 8.20 9.24
CA GLU A 71 4.20 8.67 9.03
C GLU A 71 5.07 8.54 10.29
N ASN A 72 4.50 8.81 11.46
CA ASN A 72 5.17 8.57 12.72
C ASN A 72 5.39 7.09 13.03
N ASP A 73 4.46 6.20 12.64
CA ASP A 73 4.67 4.75 12.72
C ASP A 73 5.87 4.33 11.87
N HIS A 74 5.90 4.73 10.60
CA HIS A 74 7.02 4.46 9.69
C HIS A 74 8.35 4.98 10.25
N LEU A 75 8.36 6.18 10.84
CA LEU A 75 9.54 6.76 11.49
C LEU A 75 10.06 5.90 12.64
N ILE A 76 9.18 5.46 13.54
CA ILE A 76 9.58 4.59 14.65
C ILE A 76 10.10 3.26 14.14
N TYR A 77 9.46 2.65 13.14
CA TYR A 77 9.93 1.39 12.57
C TYR A 77 11.28 1.53 11.87
N TYR A 78 11.51 2.66 11.20
CA TYR A 78 12.80 2.98 10.60
C TYR A 78 13.88 3.12 11.66
N ILE A 79 13.59 3.88 12.74
CA ILE A 79 14.52 4.04 13.86
C ILE A 79 14.88 2.69 14.48
N LEU A 80 13.92 1.79 14.67
CA LEU A 80 14.18 0.49 15.29
C LEU A 80 14.94 -0.48 14.37
N GLN A 81 14.71 -0.42 13.06
CA GLN A 81 15.17 -1.47 12.15
C GLN A 81 16.30 -1.08 11.21
N SER A 82 16.47 0.21 10.87
CA SER A 82 17.39 0.61 9.80
C SER A 82 18.86 0.61 10.23
N GLU A 83 19.75 0.19 9.35
CA GLU A 83 21.21 0.24 9.58
C GLU A 83 21.85 1.49 8.94
N ARG A 84 21.05 2.34 8.29
CA ARG A 84 21.55 3.48 7.49
C ARG A 84 22.13 4.62 8.32
N PHE A 85 21.72 4.75 9.57
CA PHE A 85 22.14 5.85 10.45
C PHE A 85 22.88 5.40 11.71
N THR A 86 23.00 4.09 11.94
CA THR A 86 23.59 3.54 13.17
C THR A 86 24.23 2.18 12.93
N ARG A 87 25.16 1.80 13.81
CA ARG A 87 25.75 0.45 13.90
C ARG A 87 25.10 -0.43 14.95
N GLN A 88 24.10 0.08 15.66
CA GLN A 88 23.36 -0.72 16.63
C GLN A 88 22.66 -1.90 15.94
N PRO A 89 22.52 -3.05 16.62
CA PRO A 89 21.72 -4.15 16.11
C PRO A 89 20.29 -3.70 15.78
N ARG A 90 19.72 -4.31 14.74
CA ARG A 90 18.33 -4.11 14.37
C ARG A 90 17.41 -4.61 15.48
N ILE A 91 16.31 -3.91 15.72
CA ILE A 91 15.29 -4.30 16.69
C ILE A 91 14.01 -4.62 15.93
N GLU A 92 13.53 -5.85 16.07
CA GLU A 92 12.21 -6.25 15.59
C GLU A 92 11.13 -5.49 16.40
N PRO A 93 10.30 -4.63 15.78
CA PRO A 93 9.40 -3.74 16.52
C PRO A 93 8.43 -4.47 17.45
N ALA A 94 7.91 -5.64 17.06
CA ALA A 94 7.02 -6.43 17.91
C ALA A 94 7.73 -6.90 19.20
N LEU A 95 9.00 -7.30 19.10
CA LEU A 95 9.79 -7.71 20.28
C LEU A 95 10.09 -6.50 21.19
N SER A 96 10.36 -5.33 20.60
CA SER A 96 10.53 -4.07 21.35
C SER A 96 9.26 -3.70 22.13
N ALA A 97 8.08 -3.90 21.52
CA ALA A 97 6.80 -3.68 22.16
C ALA A 97 6.59 -4.63 23.35
N ALA A 98 6.88 -5.92 23.18
CA ALA A 98 6.80 -6.89 24.27
C ALA A 98 7.79 -6.61 25.40
N GLU A 99 9.01 -6.16 25.08
CA GLU A 99 9.97 -5.74 26.10
C GLU A 99 9.48 -4.52 26.87
N PHE A 100 8.99 -3.49 26.17
CA PHE A 100 8.43 -2.29 26.78
C PHE A 100 7.30 -2.62 27.76
N VAL A 101 6.32 -3.43 27.33
CA VAL A 101 5.18 -3.79 28.18
C VAL A 101 5.59 -4.66 29.38
N ARG A 102 6.60 -5.52 29.25
CA ARG A 102 7.12 -6.32 30.36
C ARG A 102 7.78 -5.49 31.46
N GLN A 103 8.26 -4.28 31.16
CA GLN A 103 8.87 -3.37 32.14
C GLN A 103 7.82 -2.56 32.94
N LEU A 104 6.55 -2.63 32.56
CA LEU A 104 5.46 -1.94 33.24
C LEU A 104 4.97 -2.75 34.44
N SER A 105 4.66 -2.07 35.54
CA SER A 105 3.88 -2.68 36.63
C SER A 105 2.47 -3.03 36.14
N ALA A 106 1.77 -3.94 36.83
CA ALA A 106 0.41 -4.33 36.47
C ALA A 106 -0.54 -3.12 36.32
N LYS A 107 -0.43 -2.12 37.20
CA LYS A 107 -1.23 -0.89 37.16
C LYS A 107 -0.88 0.00 35.96
N GLU A 108 0.41 0.10 35.61
CA GLU A 108 0.85 0.84 34.42
C GLU A 108 0.43 0.15 33.14
N LYS A 109 0.59 -1.18 33.06
CA LYS A 109 0.18 -1.99 31.91
C LYS A 109 -1.31 -1.84 31.63
N SER A 110 -2.16 -2.01 32.65
CA SER A 110 -3.61 -1.88 32.52
C SER A 110 -4.02 -0.49 31.99
N ARG A 111 -3.45 0.59 32.54
CA ARG A 111 -3.71 1.96 32.04
C ARG A 111 -3.21 2.17 30.62
N TYR A 112 -1.99 1.72 30.32
CA TYR A 112 -1.36 1.91 29.01
C TYR A 112 -2.14 1.21 27.88
N LEU A 113 -2.50 -0.06 28.09
CA LEU A 113 -3.29 -0.84 27.13
C LEU A 113 -4.73 -0.31 27.05
N GLY A 114 -5.29 0.18 28.15
CA GLY A 114 -6.58 0.89 28.17
C GLY A 114 -6.51 2.35 27.65
N ASN A 115 -5.41 2.76 27.01
CA ASN A 115 -5.20 4.11 26.47
C ASN A 115 -5.52 5.25 27.47
N THR A 116 -5.26 5.02 28.76
CA THR A 116 -5.62 5.93 29.85
C THR A 116 -4.37 6.63 30.40
N PRO A 117 -4.29 7.98 30.35
CA PRO A 117 -3.17 8.73 30.93
C PRO A 117 -3.03 8.56 32.45
N PRO A 118 -1.85 8.86 33.03
CA PRO A 118 -0.60 9.20 32.35
C PRO A 118 0.03 7.99 31.66
N PHE A 119 0.62 8.21 30.49
CA PHE A 119 1.38 7.19 29.77
C PHE A 119 2.71 6.88 30.48
N PRO A 120 3.31 5.69 30.25
CA PRO A 120 4.54 5.29 30.94
C PRO A 120 5.67 6.32 30.75
N PRO A 121 6.50 6.56 31.79
CA PRO A 121 7.58 7.53 31.71
C PRO A 121 8.75 7.03 30.84
N VAL A 122 9.60 7.96 30.39
CA VAL A 122 10.81 7.68 29.57
C VAL A 122 11.69 6.59 30.17
N GLY A 123 11.78 6.50 31.50
CA GLY A 123 12.58 5.47 32.19
C GLY A 123 12.12 4.02 31.93
N LYS A 124 10.97 3.81 31.27
CA LYS A 124 10.48 2.49 30.83
C LYS A 124 10.89 2.13 29.41
N LEU A 125 11.52 3.04 28.67
CA LEU A 125 12.00 2.80 27.31
C LEU A 125 13.13 1.75 27.33
N PRO A 126 13.07 0.68 26.52
CA PRO A 126 14.16 -0.28 26.41
C PRO A 126 15.48 0.43 26.06
N PRO A 127 16.59 0.13 26.77
CA PRO A 127 17.87 0.82 26.55
C PRO A 127 18.35 0.79 25.10
N ALA A 128 18.16 -0.33 24.39
CA ALA A 128 18.53 -0.47 22.99
C ALA A 128 17.70 0.47 22.09
N ALA A 129 16.39 0.60 22.33
CA ALA A 129 15.54 1.54 21.61
C ALA A 129 15.94 3.00 21.90
N ALA A 130 16.24 3.33 23.16
CA ALA A 130 16.72 4.65 23.56
C ALA A 130 18.02 5.04 22.84
N GLN A 131 18.97 4.10 22.74
CA GLN A 131 20.22 4.34 22.04
C GLN A 131 20.00 4.61 20.55
N ARG A 132 19.12 3.85 19.90
CA ARG A 132 18.80 4.04 18.48
C ARG A 132 18.08 5.37 18.22
N ILE A 133 17.17 5.78 19.10
CA ILE A 133 16.55 7.13 19.04
C ILE A 133 17.63 8.21 19.12
N ASN A 134 18.58 8.09 20.05
CA ASN A 134 19.69 9.05 20.17
C ASN A 134 20.59 9.08 18.94
N ASP A 135 20.91 7.93 18.36
CA ASP A 135 21.70 7.85 17.12
C ASP A 135 20.96 8.49 15.94
N PHE A 136 19.65 8.26 15.82
CA PHE A 136 18.82 8.89 14.81
C PHE A 136 18.78 10.42 14.97
N ILE A 137 18.60 10.92 16.20
CA ILE A 137 18.61 12.36 16.52
C ILE A 137 19.93 13.03 16.10
N LYS A 138 21.05 12.31 16.19
CA LYS A 138 22.35 12.81 15.70
C LYS A 138 22.38 12.82 14.17
N ALA A 139 21.99 11.71 13.55
CA ALA A 139 22.06 11.55 12.10
C ALA A 139 21.14 12.51 11.32
N VAL A 140 19.92 12.76 11.82
CA VAL A 140 18.91 13.58 11.12
C VAL A 140 19.29 15.06 11.02
N LYS A 141 20.28 15.52 11.81
CA LYS A 141 20.80 16.89 11.76
C LYS A 141 21.70 17.14 10.56
N GLU A 142 22.32 16.09 10.02
CA GLU A 142 23.21 16.17 8.87
C GLU A 142 22.44 15.88 7.57
N PRO A 143 22.87 16.44 6.43
CA PRO A 143 22.39 15.98 5.12
C PRO A 143 22.74 14.50 4.92
N ALA A 144 21.75 13.70 4.49
CA ALA A 144 21.94 12.28 4.27
C ALA A 144 21.66 11.91 2.80
N PRO A 145 22.49 11.03 2.19
CA PRO A 145 22.20 10.48 0.87
C PRO A 145 21.04 9.46 0.88
N ASP A 146 20.67 8.94 2.06
CA ASP A 146 19.57 7.99 2.22
C ASP A 146 18.21 8.69 2.05
N GLU A 147 17.40 8.24 1.09
CA GLU A 147 16.11 8.86 0.76
C GLU A 147 15.12 8.85 1.93
N ARG A 148 15.11 7.77 2.74
CA ARG A 148 14.22 7.65 3.92
C ARG A 148 14.64 8.64 5.00
N LEU A 149 15.92 8.70 5.35
CA LEU A 149 16.45 9.64 6.33
C LEU A 149 16.21 11.10 5.90
N ALA A 150 16.46 11.41 4.62
CA ALA A 150 16.22 12.74 4.06
C ALA A 150 14.73 13.12 4.11
N TYR A 151 13.83 12.17 3.84
CA TYR A 151 12.40 12.38 4.01
C TYR A 151 12.03 12.64 5.48
N PHE A 152 12.47 11.78 6.40
CA PHE A 152 12.10 11.91 7.82
C PHE A 152 12.63 13.20 8.45
N ARG A 153 13.77 13.70 8.00
CA ARG A 153 14.25 15.02 8.36
C ARG A 153 13.23 16.11 8.01
N ARG A 154 12.81 16.19 6.75
CA ARG A 154 11.82 17.19 6.28
C ARG A 154 10.47 17.01 6.97
N PHE A 155 10.06 15.77 7.21
CA PHE A 155 8.84 15.45 7.96
C PHE A 155 8.91 16.01 9.39
N LEU A 156 10.01 15.79 10.10
CA LEU A 156 10.19 16.29 11.47
C LEU A 156 10.32 17.81 11.55
N GLU A 157 10.88 18.47 10.53
CA GLU A 157 10.91 19.93 10.41
C GLU A 157 9.51 20.54 10.32
N ARG A 158 8.54 19.81 9.74
CA ARG A 158 7.16 20.26 9.57
C ARG A 158 6.25 19.87 10.74
N GLU A 159 6.30 18.61 11.19
CA GLU A 159 5.30 18.05 12.10
C GLU A 159 5.64 18.18 13.59
N LYS A 160 6.92 18.27 13.96
CA LYS A 160 7.32 18.29 15.37
C LYS A 160 6.85 19.59 16.04
N PRO A 161 6.18 19.54 17.21
CA PRO A 161 5.88 20.74 17.98
C PRO A 161 7.14 21.55 18.31
N ALA A 162 7.13 22.86 18.06
CA ALA A 162 8.30 23.72 18.19
C ALA A 162 8.95 23.68 19.59
N ARG A 163 8.12 23.60 20.65
CA ARG A 163 8.56 23.66 22.06
C ARG A 163 8.96 22.30 22.65
N GLU A 164 8.77 21.20 21.92
CA GLU A 164 9.09 19.86 22.40
C GLU A 164 10.49 19.43 21.97
N SER A 165 11.26 18.81 22.87
CA SER A 165 12.54 18.20 22.46
C SER A 165 12.27 17.03 21.50
N LEU A 166 13.14 16.85 20.49
CA LEU A 166 12.96 15.75 19.52
C LEU A 166 12.93 14.37 20.20
N PHE A 167 13.70 14.17 21.27
CA PHE A 167 13.67 12.92 22.02
C PHE A 167 12.30 12.64 22.64
N GLN A 168 11.68 13.63 23.29
CA GLN A 168 10.35 13.46 23.90
C GLN A 168 9.28 13.18 22.86
N TYR A 169 9.33 13.87 21.72
CA TYR A 169 8.44 13.61 20.60
C TYR A 169 8.57 12.17 20.10
N LEU A 170 9.80 11.71 19.81
CA LEU A 170 10.05 10.34 19.34
C LEU A 170 9.68 9.29 20.39
N PHE A 171 9.89 9.58 21.68
CA PHE A 171 9.44 8.71 22.76
C PHE A 171 7.91 8.58 22.78
N ALA A 172 7.17 9.69 22.67
CA ALA A 172 5.72 9.65 22.62
C ALA A 172 5.20 8.83 21.42
N GLN A 173 5.82 8.99 20.25
CA GLN A 173 5.48 8.20 19.07
C GLN A 173 5.85 6.72 19.22
N TYR A 174 7.00 6.42 19.84
CA TYR A 174 7.39 5.05 20.19
C TYR A 174 6.33 4.40 21.08
N VAL A 175 5.95 5.05 22.19
CA VAL A 175 4.95 4.55 23.14
C VAL A 175 3.61 4.28 22.44
N ARG A 176 3.19 5.15 21.51
CA ARG A 176 1.98 4.94 20.71
C ARG A 176 2.09 3.72 19.80
N ALA A 177 3.16 3.63 19.01
CA ALA A 177 3.38 2.56 18.05
C ALA A 177 3.52 1.18 18.73
N MET A 178 4.18 1.12 19.89
CA MET A 178 4.37 -0.14 20.63
C MET A 178 3.05 -0.70 21.17
N ARG A 179 2.06 0.15 21.50
CA ARG A 179 0.77 -0.35 22.01
C ARG A 179 0.07 -1.16 20.95
N PHE A 180 -0.07 -0.57 19.77
CA PHE A 180 -0.67 -1.23 18.62
C PHE A 180 0.04 -2.56 18.31
N LEU A 181 1.38 -2.56 18.27
CA LEU A 181 2.15 -3.78 18.00
C LEU A 181 1.95 -4.83 19.08
N TYR A 182 1.89 -4.44 20.35
CA TYR A 182 1.67 -5.38 21.45
C TYR A 182 0.28 -6.03 21.36
N ASP A 183 -0.77 -5.21 21.17
CA ASP A 183 -2.14 -5.71 21.03
C ASP A 183 -2.28 -6.64 19.81
N LYS A 184 -1.67 -6.24 18.70
CA LYS A 184 -1.75 -7.00 17.44
C LYS A 184 -0.94 -8.29 17.45
N GLU A 185 0.27 -8.29 18.00
CA GLU A 185 1.20 -9.43 17.88
C GLU A 185 1.19 -10.37 19.09
N PHE A 186 0.69 -9.92 20.25
CA PHE A 186 0.70 -10.73 21.47
C PHE A 186 -0.70 -10.98 22.00
N VAL A 187 -1.50 -9.93 22.22
CA VAL A 187 -2.88 -10.10 22.74
C VAL A 187 -3.76 -10.86 21.75
N ALA A 188 -3.71 -10.51 20.47
CA ALA A 188 -4.50 -11.18 19.44
C ALA A 188 -4.14 -12.67 19.28
N ARG A 189 -2.90 -13.09 19.59
CA ARG A 189 -2.49 -14.51 19.50
C ARG A 189 -3.04 -15.37 20.62
N GLU A 190 -3.48 -14.76 21.72
CA GLU A 190 -4.10 -15.47 22.85
C GLU A 190 -5.59 -15.81 22.56
N ILE A 191 -6.18 -15.20 21.53
CA ILE A 191 -7.57 -15.44 21.15
C ILE A 191 -7.64 -16.58 20.13
N SER A 192 -8.28 -17.68 20.54
CA SER A 192 -8.51 -18.85 19.68
C SER A 192 -9.80 -18.78 18.86
N ASP A 193 -10.79 -18.01 19.33
CA ASP A 193 -12.07 -17.85 18.62
C ASP A 193 -11.91 -16.86 17.44
N PRO A 194 -12.17 -17.29 16.18
CA PRO A 194 -12.01 -16.42 15.02
C PRO A 194 -12.90 -15.18 15.03
N GLN A 195 -14.10 -15.27 15.62
CA GLN A 195 -15.02 -14.14 15.68
C GLN A 195 -14.50 -13.07 16.65
N HIS A 196 -14.18 -13.44 17.89
CA HIS A 196 -13.59 -12.53 18.86
C HIS A 196 -12.23 -11.97 18.37
N LEU A 197 -11.43 -12.76 17.65
CA LEU A 197 -10.19 -12.28 17.05
C LEU A 197 -10.46 -11.17 16.03
N SER A 198 -11.46 -11.35 15.17
CA SER A 198 -11.88 -10.34 14.19
C SER A 198 -12.38 -9.07 14.88
N GLU A 199 -13.15 -9.19 15.96
CA GLU A 199 -13.68 -8.07 16.73
C GLU A 199 -12.57 -7.27 17.45
N LEU A 200 -11.51 -7.95 17.93
CA LEU A 200 -10.33 -7.27 18.49
C LEU A 200 -9.49 -6.59 17.40
N VAL A 201 -9.26 -7.27 16.28
CA VAL A 201 -8.29 -6.84 15.27
C VAL A 201 -8.84 -5.73 14.36
N ALA A 202 -10.14 -5.74 14.04
CA ALA A 202 -10.70 -4.75 13.13
C ALA A 202 -10.54 -3.29 13.61
N PRO A 203 -10.87 -2.94 14.88
CA PRO A 203 -10.63 -1.59 15.40
C PRO A 203 -9.15 -1.19 15.38
N LEU A 204 -8.23 -2.14 15.62
CA LEU A 204 -6.80 -1.87 15.59
C LEU A 204 -6.33 -1.33 14.23
N TYR A 205 -6.92 -1.78 13.11
CA TYR A 205 -6.61 -1.24 11.79
C TYR A 205 -7.41 0.03 11.46
N GLN A 206 -8.67 0.10 11.88
CA GLN A 206 -9.56 1.24 11.61
C GLN A 206 -9.16 2.51 12.36
N GLU A 207 -8.45 2.40 13.49
CA GLU A 207 -8.02 3.54 14.30
C GLU A 207 -6.53 3.86 14.14
N ARG A 208 -5.74 2.95 13.57
CA ARG A 208 -4.32 3.18 13.34
C ARG A 208 -4.08 4.18 12.21
N GLY A 209 -2.91 4.80 12.25
CA GLY A 209 -2.39 5.59 11.14
C GLY A 209 -2.27 4.79 9.84
N HIS A 210 -2.43 5.49 8.72
CA HIS A 210 -2.38 4.88 7.40
C HIS A 210 -0.95 4.47 7.04
N SER A 211 -0.75 3.20 6.69
CA SER A 211 0.55 2.73 6.19
C SER A 211 0.59 2.87 4.68
N THR A 212 1.76 3.25 4.17
CA THR A 212 2.06 3.23 2.73
C THR A 212 2.74 1.95 2.29
N ASP A 213 3.08 1.04 3.20
CA ASP A 213 3.90 -0.13 2.87
C ASP A 213 3.23 -1.04 1.83
N THR A 214 4.05 -1.54 0.91
CA THR A 214 3.65 -2.53 -0.08
C THR A 214 4.60 -3.72 -0.04
N GLN A 215 4.09 -4.89 -0.41
CA GLN A 215 4.84 -6.14 -0.50
C GLN A 215 4.54 -6.82 -1.83
N ILE A 216 5.53 -7.51 -2.41
CA ILE A 216 5.38 -8.14 -3.72
C ILE A 216 4.37 -9.30 -3.70
N GLU A 217 4.23 -9.98 -2.56
CA GLU A 217 3.30 -11.07 -2.31
C GLU A 217 1.85 -10.70 -2.62
N ALA A 218 1.40 -9.49 -2.28
CA ALA A 218 0.02 -9.05 -2.54
C ALA A 218 -0.33 -9.08 -4.04
N ASN A 219 0.67 -8.89 -4.91
CA ASN A 219 0.48 -8.93 -6.35
C ASN A 219 0.30 -10.35 -6.91
N PHE A 220 0.73 -11.38 -6.17
CA PHE A 220 0.51 -12.76 -6.58
C PHE A 220 -0.98 -13.12 -6.54
N ALA A 221 -1.69 -12.68 -5.50
CA ALA A 221 -3.13 -12.90 -5.40
C ALA A 221 -3.90 -12.18 -6.52
N VAL A 222 -3.49 -10.95 -6.84
CA VAL A 222 -4.04 -10.18 -7.98
C VAL A 222 -3.75 -10.88 -9.32
N TYR A 223 -2.53 -11.37 -9.54
CA TYR A 223 -2.17 -12.14 -10.73
C TYR A 223 -3.07 -13.36 -10.93
N LEU A 224 -3.34 -14.13 -9.86
CA LEU A 224 -4.23 -15.28 -9.95
C LEU A 224 -5.68 -14.90 -10.23
N ALA A 225 -6.18 -13.80 -9.67
CA ALA A 225 -7.51 -13.28 -10.01
C ALA A 225 -7.60 -12.88 -11.49
N LEU A 226 -6.58 -12.21 -12.03
CA LEU A 226 -6.51 -11.88 -13.46
C LEU A 226 -6.45 -13.14 -14.34
N ALA A 227 -5.68 -14.15 -13.95
CA ALA A 227 -5.63 -15.42 -14.65
C ALA A 227 -7.01 -16.09 -14.71
N VAL A 228 -7.80 -16.03 -13.63
CA VAL A 228 -9.18 -16.55 -13.64
C VAL A 228 -10.12 -15.70 -14.51
N ILE A 229 -9.98 -14.37 -14.51
CA ILE A 229 -10.75 -13.50 -15.42
C ILE A 229 -10.50 -13.89 -16.89
N LYS A 230 -9.25 -14.16 -17.26
CA LYS A 230 -8.89 -14.62 -18.62
C LYS A 230 -9.60 -15.91 -19.02
N GLU A 231 -9.68 -16.87 -18.11
CA GLU A 231 -10.29 -18.18 -18.35
C GLU A 231 -11.82 -18.16 -18.23
N THR A 232 -12.42 -17.08 -17.71
CA THR A 232 -13.87 -16.99 -17.51
C THR A 232 -14.60 -16.77 -18.85
N PRO A 233 -15.49 -17.69 -19.30
CA PRO A 233 -16.11 -17.65 -20.63
C PRO A 233 -17.13 -16.51 -20.88
N ALA A 234 -17.14 -15.45 -20.08
CA ALA A 234 -18.26 -14.50 -20.04
C ALA A 234 -18.15 -13.37 -21.09
N ALA A 235 -18.60 -13.70 -22.31
CA ALA A 235 -19.07 -12.87 -23.44
C ALA A 235 -18.15 -12.82 -24.67
N ALA A 236 -18.77 -12.75 -25.86
CA ALA A 236 -18.28 -13.01 -27.21
C ALA A 236 -17.06 -12.20 -27.72
N ALA A 237 -16.40 -11.44 -26.86
CA ALA A 237 -15.03 -10.95 -27.01
C ALA A 237 -14.53 -10.58 -25.60
N PRO A 238 -13.36 -11.07 -25.14
CA PRO A 238 -12.81 -10.64 -23.87
C PRO A 238 -12.63 -9.12 -23.90
N ARG A 239 -13.32 -8.42 -22.99
CA ARG A 239 -13.14 -6.98 -22.83
C ARG A 239 -11.68 -6.74 -22.47
N GLN A 240 -10.97 -5.98 -23.29
CA GLN A 240 -9.61 -5.56 -22.96
C GLN A 240 -9.63 -4.68 -21.72
N LEU A 241 -8.75 -4.97 -20.76
CA LEU A 241 -8.60 -4.24 -19.52
C LEU A 241 -7.58 -3.12 -19.71
N ASN A 242 -7.91 -2.13 -20.55
CA ASN A 242 -6.95 -1.11 -20.96
C ASN A 242 -6.89 0.08 -20.00
N SER A 243 -8.00 0.40 -19.32
CA SER A 243 -8.05 1.48 -18.34
C SER A 243 -8.09 0.88 -16.93
N VAL A 244 -6.99 1.02 -16.18
CA VAL A 244 -6.83 0.41 -14.86
C VAL A 244 -6.65 1.47 -13.79
N LEU A 245 -7.38 1.34 -12.69
CA LEU A 245 -7.19 2.14 -11.49
C LEU A 245 -6.59 1.27 -10.38
N ILE A 246 -5.56 1.78 -9.72
CA ILE A 246 -4.98 1.19 -8.51
C ILE A 246 -5.19 2.18 -7.37
N VAL A 247 -5.94 1.76 -6.35
CA VAL A 247 -6.14 2.54 -5.14
C VAL A 247 -5.17 2.05 -4.08
N GLY A 248 -4.31 2.94 -3.58
CA GLY A 248 -3.26 2.60 -2.64
C GLY A 248 -2.18 1.70 -3.25
N PRO A 249 -1.46 2.14 -4.30
CA PRO A 249 -0.39 1.35 -4.92
C PRO A 249 0.77 1.03 -3.95
N GLY A 250 0.88 1.82 -2.88
CA GLY A 250 1.88 1.72 -1.85
C GLY A 250 3.31 2.03 -2.30
N LEU A 251 4.20 2.09 -1.33
CA LEU A 251 5.62 2.39 -1.42
C LEU A 251 6.32 1.64 -0.28
N ASP A 252 7.37 0.87 -0.55
CA ASP A 252 8.07 0.06 0.46
C ASP A 252 8.94 0.90 1.42
N PHE A 253 8.29 1.79 2.16
CA PHE A 253 8.97 2.87 2.85
C PHE A 253 9.54 2.43 4.20
N SER A 254 8.74 1.97 5.14
CA SER A 254 9.28 1.52 6.44
C SER A 254 8.30 0.59 7.13
N PRO A 255 8.32 -0.71 6.75
CA PRO A 255 7.33 -1.64 7.25
C PRO A 255 7.51 -1.94 8.72
N ARG A 256 6.39 -2.31 9.34
CA ARG A 256 6.32 -2.70 10.75
C ARG A 256 7.26 -3.84 11.14
N THR A 257 7.66 -4.68 10.18
CA THR A 257 8.52 -5.86 10.36
C THR A 257 9.44 -5.97 9.16
N ASP A 258 10.61 -6.58 9.36
CA ASP A 258 11.54 -6.97 8.30
C ASP A 258 11.89 -5.86 7.29
N LEU A 259 12.11 -4.62 7.75
CA LEU A 259 12.54 -3.51 6.88
C LEU A 259 13.73 -3.93 6.00
N MET A 260 13.58 -3.77 4.69
CA MET A 260 14.64 -3.97 3.71
C MET A 260 15.09 -2.61 3.18
N ASP A 261 15.96 -1.94 3.93
CA ASP A 261 16.49 -0.63 3.57
C ASP A 261 17.72 -0.73 2.63
N LEU A 262 17.87 -1.83 1.88
CA LEU A 262 18.96 -2.06 0.92
C LEU A 262 18.89 -1.15 -0.30
N PHE A 263 17.67 -0.83 -0.73
CA PHE A 263 17.37 -0.04 -1.91
C PHE A 263 16.57 1.20 -1.52
N ALA A 264 16.56 2.21 -2.39
CA ALA A 264 15.62 3.32 -2.27
C ALA A 264 14.16 2.81 -2.24
N PRO A 265 13.21 3.57 -1.69
CA PRO A 265 11.80 3.20 -1.75
C PRO A 265 11.31 3.01 -3.20
N GLN A 266 10.41 2.05 -3.41
CA GLN A 266 9.89 1.56 -4.68
C GLN A 266 8.42 1.18 -4.53
N SER A 267 7.63 1.45 -5.57
CA SER A 267 6.28 0.91 -5.73
C SER A 267 6.29 -0.22 -6.75
N TYR A 268 5.89 -1.42 -6.34
CA TYR A 268 5.92 -2.61 -7.20
C TYR A 268 4.62 -2.83 -7.97
N GLN A 269 3.49 -2.50 -7.34
CA GLN A 269 2.17 -2.94 -7.76
C GLN A 269 1.79 -2.49 -9.18
N PRO A 270 2.01 -1.22 -9.60
CA PRO A 270 1.67 -0.78 -10.95
C PRO A 270 2.36 -1.61 -12.04
N PHE A 271 3.64 -1.96 -11.82
CA PHE A 271 4.42 -2.74 -12.76
C PHE A 271 4.08 -4.22 -12.73
N ALA A 272 3.83 -4.79 -11.55
CA ALA A 272 3.38 -6.17 -11.42
C ALA A 272 2.02 -6.39 -12.11
N ILE A 273 1.11 -5.41 -12.02
CA ILE A 273 -0.18 -5.43 -12.71
C ILE A 273 0.00 -5.27 -14.22
N ALA A 274 0.85 -4.33 -14.68
CA ALA A 274 1.17 -4.19 -16.09
C ALA A 274 1.71 -5.50 -16.68
N ASP A 275 2.65 -6.14 -15.97
CA ASP A 275 3.23 -7.42 -16.37
C ASP A 275 2.17 -8.52 -16.47
N ALA A 276 1.32 -8.65 -15.46
CA ALA A 276 0.23 -9.62 -15.45
C ALA A 276 -0.75 -9.42 -16.61
N LEU A 277 -1.19 -8.17 -16.84
CA LEU A 277 -2.17 -7.84 -17.87
C LEU A 277 -1.64 -8.11 -19.28
N LEU A 278 -0.38 -7.73 -19.55
CA LEU A 278 0.26 -7.95 -20.84
C LEU A 278 0.61 -9.43 -21.06
N GLY A 279 1.16 -10.11 -20.04
CA GLY A 279 1.51 -11.52 -20.11
C GLY A 279 0.30 -12.44 -20.28
N LEU A 280 -0.81 -12.11 -19.61
CA LEU A 280 -2.08 -12.83 -19.76
C LEU A 280 -2.84 -12.44 -21.03
N LYS A 281 -2.38 -11.42 -21.78
CA LYS A 281 -3.03 -10.85 -22.97
C LYS A 281 -4.44 -10.32 -22.68
N LEU A 282 -4.62 -9.75 -21.49
CA LEU A 282 -5.87 -9.10 -21.06
C LEU A 282 -5.94 -7.63 -21.49
N SER A 283 -4.82 -7.04 -21.91
CA SER A 283 -4.74 -5.64 -22.34
C SER A 283 -3.95 -5.51 -23.63
N ASP A 284 -4.26 -4.46 -24.40
CA ASP A 284 -3.46 -4.05 -25.55
C ASP A 284 -2.28 -3.18 -25.07
N PRO A 285 -1.02 -3.56 -25.35
CA PRO A 285 0.16 -2.77 -24.96
C PRO A 285 0.09 -1.30 -25.36
N ALA A 286 -0.47 -0.97 -26.53
CA ALA A 286 -0.53 0.42 -26.99
C ALA A 286 -1.57 1.25 -26.22
N ARG A 287 -2.58 0.59 -25.65
CA ARG A 287 -3.76 1.22 -25.04
C ARG A 287 -3.79 1.12 -23.53
N LEU A 288 -2.99 0.25 -22.93
CA LEU A 288 -2.91 0.09 -21.48
C LEU A 288 -2.52 1.41 -20.82
N ARG A 289 -3.31 1.83 -19.84
CA ARG A 289 -3.09 2.96 -18.97
C ARG A 289 -3.36 2.52 -17.54
N ILE A 290 -2.41 2.79 -16.66
CA ILE A 290 -2.51 2.47 -15.24
C ILE A 290 -2.49 3.79 -14.49
N HIS A 291 -3.64 4.11 -13.90
CA HIS A 291 -3.79 5.27 -13.06
C HIS A 291 -3.73 4.83 -11.59
N CYS A 292 -2.84 5.45 -10.83
CA CYS A 292 -2.69 5.19 -9.41
C CYS A 292 -3.25 6.35 -8.60
N VAL A 293 -3.95 6.03 -7.53
CA VAL A 293 -4.45 7.04 -6.59
C VAL A 293 -4.08 6.69 -5.17
N ASP A 294 -3.70 7.70 -4.40
CA ASP A 294 -3.39 7.57 -2.98
C ASP A 294 -3.79 8.87 -2.25
N ILE A 295 -3.95 8.80 -0.94
CA ILE A 295 -4.08 10.00 -0.10
C ILE A 295 -2.70 10.58 0.23
N ASN A 296 -1.68 9.72 0.30
CA ASN A 296 -0.35 10.08 0.76
C ASN A 296 0.49 10.71 -0.36
N ASP A 297 0.85 11.98 -0.17
CA ASP A 297 1.64 12.75 -1.13
C ASP A 297 3.01 12.12 -1.44
N ARG A 298 3.63 11.38 -0.52
CA ARG A 298 4.92 10.71 -0.80
C ARG A 298 4.74 9.66 -1.89
N VAL A 299 3.68 8.86 -1.80
CA VAL A 299 3.38 7.79 -2.76
C VAL A 299 3.06 8.40 -4.12
N VAL A 300 2.19 9.42 -4.15
CA VAL A 300 1.82 10.13 -5.37
C VAL A 300 3.04 10.75 -6.04
N ASN A 301 3.84 11.53 -5.31
CA ASN A 301 5.04 12.18 -5.84
C ASN A 301 6.07 11.18 -6.35
N HIS A 302 6.24 10.04 -5.65
CA HIS A 302 7.14 8.98 -6.11
C HIS A 302 6.72 8.46 -7.48
N LEU A 303 5.43 8.13 -7.66
CA LEU A 303 4.90 7.58 -8.91
C LEU A 303 4.82 8.61 -10.04
N GLN A 304 4.55 9.89 -9.74
CA GLN A 304 4.58 10.96 -10.75
C GLN A 304 5.97 11.12 -11.36
N GLN A 305 7.02 10.94 -10.57
CA GLN A 305 8.41 11.09 -11.01
C GLN A 305 8.98 9.83 -11.68
N VAL A 306 8.27 8.70 -11.66
CA VAL A 306 8.73 7.43 -12.26
C VAL A 306 9.02 7.58 -13.75
N SER A 307 8.15 8.27 -14.49
CA SER A 307 8.32 8.46 -15.93
C SER A 307 9.51 9.36 -16.26
N GLU A 308 9.85 10.30 -15.37
CA GLU A 308 10.97 11.23 -15.49
C GLU A 308 12.32 10.60 -15.11
N ARG A 309 12.33 9.65 -14.17
CA ARG A 309 13.53 9.01 -13.59
C ARG A 309 14.06 7.83 -14.42
N GLN A 310 14.16 7.97 -15.73
CA GLN A 310 14.67 6.91 -16.60
C GLN A 310 16.19 6.67 -16.40
N PRO A 311 16.66 5.41 -16.37
CA PRO A 311 15.88 4.17 -16.48
C PRO A 311 15.17 3.77 -15.17
N VAL A 312 13.94 3.26 -15.27
CA VAL A 312 13.22 2.68 -14.11
C VAL A 312 13.75 1.27 -13.82
N ARG A 313 14.41 1.11 -12.68
CA ARG A 313 14.91 -0.19 -12.19
C ARG A 313 14.24 -0.55 -10.87
N LEU A 314 13.62 -1.73 -10.82
CA LEU A 314 13.08 -2.31 -9.61
C LEU A 314 14.03 -3.36 -9.05
N SER A 315 14.28 -3.30 -7.74
CA SER A 315 15.01 -4.27 -6.94
C SER A 315 13.99 -5.01 -6.10
N ILE A 316 13.66 -6.25 -6.49
CA ILE A 316 12.52 -6.99 -5.94
C ILE A 316 13.07 -8.13 -5.09
N LEU A 317 12.60 -8.21 -3.85
CA LEU A 317 12.81 -9.33 -2.95
C LEU A 317 11.47 -9.85 -2.44
N SER A 318 11.33 -11.17 -2.27
CA SER A 318 10.22 -11.70 -1.49
C SER A 318 10.34 -11.19 -0.05
N GLY A 319 9.24 -10.81 0.58
CA GLY A 319 9.19 -10.49 2.01
C GLY A 319 9.42 -11.71 2.89
N VAL A 320 9.15 -12.92 2.38
CA VAL A 320 9.35 -14.18 3.10
C VAL A 320 10.55 -14.95 2.55
N ALA A 321 11.38 -15.48 3.46
CA ALA A 321 12.48 -16.38 3.13
C ALA A 321 11.97 -17.79 2.79
N ASP A 322 12.52 -18.38 1.73
CA ASP A 322 12.34 -19.78 1.34
C ASP A 322 13.27 -20.67 2.19
N THR A 323 12.71 -21.26 3.25
CA THR A 323 13.44 -22.10 4.20
C THR A 323 12.77 -23.45 4.36
N ASP A 324 13.49 -24.48 4.80
CA ASP A 324 12.92 -25.81 5.01
C ASP A 324 11.77 -25.80 6.04
N ALA A 325 11.84 -24.90 7.02
CA ALA A 325 10.79 -24.72 8.03
C ALA A 325 9.54 -24.01 7.47
N ARG A 326 9.73 -23.16 6.46
CA ARG A 326 8.67 -22.38 5.82
C ARG A 326 8.89 -22.25 4.31
N PRO A 327 8.75 -23.34 3.53
CA PRO A 327 9.09 -23.28 2.11
C PRO A 327 7.99 -22.53 1.34
N LEU A 328 8.42 -21.68 0.41
CA LEU A 328 7.50 -20.99 -0.48
C LEU A 328 6.77 -22.00 -1.39
N SER A 329 5.52 -21.72 -1.75
CA SER A 329 4.75 -22.57 -2.65
C SER A 329 5.37 -22.59 -4.05
N VAL A 330 5.15 -23.68 -4.78
CA VAL A 330 5.67 -23.83 -6.15
C VAL A 330 5.07 -22.76 -7.06
N GLU A 331 3.78 -22.47 -6.90
CA GLU A 331 3.05 -21.48 -7.66
C GLU A 331 3.60 -20.07 -7.43
N TYR A 332 3.91 -19.70 -6.17
CA TYR A 332 4.51 -18.41 -5.87
C TYR A 332 5.93 -18.27 -6.43
N LYS A 333 6.75 -19.34 -6.34
CA LYS A 333 8.08 -19.36 -6.96
C LYS A 333 8.01 -19.17 -8.48
N ASN A 334 7.08 -19.87 -9.14
CA ASN A 334 6.86 -19.76 -10.59
C ASN A 334 6.41 -18.35 -10.98
N TYR A 335 5.47 -17.76 -10.23
CA TYR A 335 5.06 -16.36 -10.41
C TYR A 335 6.25 -15.41 -10.31
N PHE A 336 7.05 -15.53 -9.25
CA PHE A 336 8.19 -14.65 -9.02
C PHE A 336 9.25 -14.76 -10.13
N GLN A 337 9.51 -15.97 -10.63
CA GLN A 337 10.43 -16.19 -11.76
C GLN A 337 9.95 -15.53 -13.05
N GLN A 338 8.64 -15.44 -13.26
CA GLN A 338 8.05 -14.85 -14.46
C GLN A 338 7.85 -13.33 -14.35
N LEU A 339 7.88 -12.78 -13.13
CA LEU A 339 7.59 -11.38 -12.84
C LEU A 339 8.48 -10.40 -13.63
N GLY A 340 7.89 -9.69 -14.57
CA GLY A 340 8.55 -8.65 -15.36
C GLY A 340 8.91 -9.07 -16.79
N GLN A 341 8.70 -10.33 -17.17
CA GLN A 341 9.00 -10.84 -18.52
C GLN A 341 8.22 -10.12 -19.62
N SER A 342 7.04 -9.56 -19.32
CA SER A 342 6.20 -8.87 -20.31
C SER A 342 6.48 -7.37 -20.38
N ILE A 343 7.17 -6.80 -19.40
CA ILE A 343 7.36 -5.34 -19.26
C ILE A 343 8.82 -4.88 -19.28
N GLY A 344 9.78 -5.79 -19.28
CA GLY A 344 11.17 -5.40 -19.06
C GLY A 344 12.17 -6.53 -19.28
N THR A 345 13.37 -6.31 -18.78
CA THR A 345 14.44 -7.30 -18.74
C THR A 345 14.80 -7.59 -17.30
N GLN A 346 14.73 -8.87 -16.93
CA GLN A 346 15.18 -9.35 -15.63
C GLN A 346 16.70 -9.53 -15.62
N SER A 347 17.30 -9.30 -14.46
CA SER A 347 18.71 -9.55 -14.19
C SER A 347 18.88 -9.97 -12.74
N ARG A 348 20.02 -10.57 -12.40
CA ARG A 348 20.30 -10.96 -11.02
C ARG A 348 20.47 -9.70 -10.16
N LEU A 349 19.96 -9.77 -8.93
CA LEU A 349 20.26 -8.79 -7.91
C LEU A 349 21.54 -9.22 -7.19
N ASP A 350 22.67 -8.58 -7.53
CA ASP A 350 23.97 -8.93 -6.98
C ASP A 350 24.22 -8.31 -5.59
N GLN A 351 25.18 -8.87 -4.85
CA GLN A 351 25.68 -8.32 -3.57
C GLN A 351 24.65 -8.23 -2.43
N LEU A 352 23.68 -9.16 -2.39
CA LEU A 352 22.79 -9.26 -1.25
C LEU A 352 23.53 -9.68 0.04
N PRO A 353 23.27 -9.02 1.18
CA PRO A 353 23.73 -9.50 2.47
C PRO A 353 23.24 -10.92 2.77
N ARG A 354 24.06 -11.72 3.48
CA ARG A 354 23.78 -13.14 3.76
C ARG A 354 22.38 -13.42 4.31
N ARG A 355 21.85 -12.51 5.12
CA ARG A 355 20.49 -12.64 5.71
C ARG A 355 19.37 -12.73 4.67
N TYR A 356 19.60 -12.26 3.44
CA TYR A 356 18.64 -12.30 2.35
C TYR A 356 18.90 -13.42 1.33
N GLU A 357 19.90 -14.28 1.53
CA GLU A 357 20.25 -15.37 0.58
C GLU A 357 19.10 -16.36 0.34
N ARG A 358 18.20 -16.50 1.31
CA ARG A 358 17.03 -17.38 1.22
C ARG A 358 15.79 -16.70 0.65
N HIS A 359 15.84 -15.40 0.36
CA HIS A 359 14.73 -14.71 -0.28
C HIS A 359 14.82 -14.90 -1.80
N LEU A 360 13.66 -14.96 -2.45
CA LEU A 360 13.63 -14.81 -3.90
C LEU A 360 14.04 -13.37 -4.23
N SER A 361 14.86 -13.19 -5.25
CA SER A 361 15.36 -11.87 -5.63
C SER A 361 15.54 -11.72 -7.13
N THR A 362 15.26 -10.53 -7.65
CA THR A 362 15.48 -10.17 -9.05
C THR A 362 15.61 -8.65 -9.21
N SER A 363 16.38 -8.20 -10.20
CA SER A 363 16.37 -6.82 -10.66
C SER A 363 15.62 -6.74 -11.98
N LEU A 364 14.62 -5.87 -12.05
CA LEU A 364 13.83 -5.64 -13.26
C LEU A 364 14.13 -4.25 -13.83
N LEU A 365 14.68 -4.22 -15.04
CA LEU A 365 14.75 -3.00 -15.84
C LEU A 365 13.43 -2.87 -16.62
N VAL A 366 12.59 -1.91 -16.23
CA VAL A 366 11.28 -1.69 -16.86
C VAL A 366 11.48 -0.93 -18.18
N ARG A 367 10.78 -1.35 -19.24
CA ARG A 367 10.85 -0.63 -20.52
C ARG A 367 10.26 0.79 -20.38
N PRO A 368 10.84 1.81 -21.06
CA PRO A 368 10.36 3.18 -20.95
C PRO A 368 8.89 3.37 -21.36
N ASP A 369 8.43 2.63 -22.37
CA ASP A 369 7.03 2.67 -22.82
C ASP A 369 6.05 2.23 -21.73
N VAL A 370 6.39 1.20 -20.94
CA VAL A 370 5.58 0.74 -19.81
C VAL A 370 5.60 1.74 -18.67
N ALA A 371 6.75 2.33 -18.36
CA ALA A 371 6.85 3.36 -17.33
C ALA A 371 5.97 4.59 -17.65
N MET A 372 5.85 4.95 -18.93
CA MET A 372 4.97 6.05 -19.39
C MET A 372 3.47 5.71 -19.31
N MET A 373 3.07 4.45 -19.12
CA MET A 373 1.65 4.07 -18.95
C MET A 373 1.15 4.36 -17.53
N VAL A 374 2.05 4.59 -16.58
CA VAL A 374 1.73 4.82 -15.17
C VAL A 374 1.58 6.32 -14.93
N SER A 375 0.42 6.71 -14.40
CA SER A 375 0.19 8.05 -13.85
C SER A 375 -0.24 7.94 -12.39
N ALA A 376 -0.09 9.03 -11.64
CA ALA A 376 -0.61 9.12 -10.28
C ALA A 376 -1.19 10.49 -9.95
N GLU A 377 -2.24 10.48 -9.14
CA GLU A 377 -2.85 11.67 -8.55
C GLU A 377 -3.27 11.42 -7.10
N GLN A 378 -3.42 12.50 -6.33
CA GLN A 378 -3.98 12.39 -5.00
C GLN A 378 -5.50 12.23 -5.09
N LEU A 379 -6.07 11.23 -4.43
CA LEU A 379 -7.53 11.04 -4.32
C LEU A 379 -7.86 10.30 -3.03
N ASN A 380 -8.75 10.87 -2.23
CA ASN A 380 -9.39 10.14 -1.15
C ASN A 380 -10.61 9.39 -1.70
N VAL A 381 -10.44 8.07 -1.95
CA VAL A 381 -11.51 7.22 -2.49
C VAL A 381 -12.79 7.21 -1.63
N VAL A 382 -12.70 7.59 -0.35
CA VAL A 382 -13.85 7.64 0.56
C VAL A 382 -14.64 8.94 0.39
N THR A 383 -13.97 10.08 0.28
CA THR A 383 -14.62 11.41 0.33
C THR A 383 -14.61 12.17 -0.98
N GLU A 384 -13.89 11.69 -1.99
CA GLU A 384 -13.77 12.31 -3.30
C GLU A 384 -14.26 11.37 -4.40
N ARG A 385 -15.02 11.94 -5.33
CA ARG A 385 -15.53 11.28 -6.52
C ARG A 385 -14.75 11.78 -7.73
N ALA A 386 -14.11 10.85 -8.42
CA ALA A 386 -13.43 11.11 -9.68
C ALA A 386 -14.43 11.00 -10.86
N ASP A 387 -14.34 11.91 -11.81
CA ASP A 387 -15.13 11.92 -13.04
C ASP A 387 -14.34 11.18 -14.13
N ALA A 388 -14.42 9.85 -14.09
CA ALA A 388 -13.84 9.00 -15.13
C ALA A 388 -14.82 8.93 -16.30
N SER A 389 -14.67 9.82 -17.28
CA SER A 389 -15.57 9.98 -18.45
C SER A 389 -15.91 8.68 -19.20
N THR A 390 -15.04 7.67 -19.18
CA THR A 390 -15.27 6.35 -19.80
C THR A 390 -15.35 5.18 -18.80
N GLY A 391 -15.13 5.43 -17.52
CA GLY A 391 -14.95 4.42 -16.47
C GLY A 391 -13.68 3.56 -16.65
N TYR A 392 -13.23 2.93 -15.55
CA TYR A 392 -12.13 1.98 -15.54
C TYR A 392 -12.61 0.56 -15.86
N ASP A 393 -11.83 -0.19 -16.65
CA ASP A 393 -12.10 -1.61 -16.93
C ASP A 393 -11.77 -2.50 -15.71
N LEU A 394 -10.81 -2.05 -14.90
CA LEU A 394 -10.31 -2.75 -13.73
C LEU A 394 -9.97 -1.76 -12.62
N VAL A 395 -10.46 -2.01 -11.42
CA VAL A 395 -10.09 -1.30 -10.18
C VAL A 395 -9.47 -2.29 -9.21
N ILE A 396 -8.29 -1.97 -8.67
CA ILE A 396 -7.56 -2.81 -7.72
C ILE A 396 -7.43 -2.06 -6.40
N VAL A 397 -7.77 -2.74 -5.30
CA VAL A 397 -7.78 -2.18 -3.94
C VAL A 397 -7.25 -3.23 -2.96
N THR A 398 -5.93 -3.37 -2.87
CA THR A 398 -5.30 -4.33 -1.95
C THR A 398 -4.78 -3.63 -0.70
N ASN A 399 -5.04 -4.19 0.48
CA ASN A 399 -4.61 -3.68 1.79
C ASN A 399 -5.10 -2.27 2.16
N VAL A 400 -6.08 -1.72 1.43
CA VAL A 400 -6.68 -0.40 1.75
C VAL A 400 -7.95 -0.55 2.60
N PHE A 401 -8.88 -1.43 2.20
CA PHE A 401 -10.15 -1.59 2.91
C PHE A 401 -10.05 -1.92 4.41
N PRO A 402 -9.04 -2.67 4.91
CA PRO A 402 -8.89 -2.89 6.35
C PRO A 402 -8.83 -1.62 7.20
N TYR A 403 -8.44 -0.48 6.62
CA TYR A 403 -8.40 0.81 7.31
C TYR A 403 -9.76 1.51 7.46
N PHE A 404 -10.80 0.98 6.81
CA PHE A 404 -12.13 1.59 6.75
C PHE A 404 -13.10 0.92 7.72
N ASN A 405 -13.83 1.73 8.46
CA ASN A 405 -15.05 1.30 9.14
C ASN A 405 -16.22 1.14 8.15
N THR A 406 -17.37 0.70 8.64
CA THR A 406 -18.61 0.49 7.88
C THR A 406 -19.00 1.69 7.01
N THR A 407 -19.06 2.88 7.60
CA THR A 407 -19.48 4.10 6.88
C THR A 407 -18.47 4.45 5.79
N GLU A 408 -17.18 4.34 6.10
CA GLU A 408 -16.08 4.60 5.14
C GLU A 408 -16.07 3.58 4.00
N LEU A 409 -16.33 2.29 4.28
CA LEU A 409 -16.49 1.26 3.24
C LEU A 409 -17.66 1.56 2.31
N LEU A 410 -18.81 1.96 2.87
CA LEU A 410 -20.00 2.29 2.09
C LEU A 410 -19.69 3.43 1.10
N LEU A 411 -19.09 4.52 1.58
CA LEU A 411 -18.72 5.68 0.77
C LEU A 411 -17.66 5.32 -0.28
N ALA A 412 -16.62 4.59 0.11
CA ALA A 412 -15.58 4.13 -0.81
C ALA A 412 -16.15 3.26 -1.93
N LEU A 413 -17.00 2.29 -1.60
CA LEU A 413 -17.65 1.44 -2.59
C LEU A 413 -18.60 2.23 -3.50
N SER A 414 -19.25 3.30 -3.01
CA SER A 414 -20.05 4.20 -3.86
C SER A 414 -19.20 4.95 -4.88
N ASN A 415 -18.04 5.45 -4.49
CA ASN A 415 -17.13 6.10 -5.43
C ASN A 415 -16.51 5.09 -6.40
N ILE A 416 -16.04 3.94 -5.90
CA ILE A 416 -15.44 2.86 -6.72
C ILE A 416 -16.45 2.31 -7.73
N GLU A 417 -17.69 2.06 -7.33
CA GLU A 417 -18.76 1.66 -8.24
C GLU A 417 -18.90 2.68 -9.36
N SER A 418 -18.96 3.96 -9.03
CA SER A 418 -19.23 5.00 -10.00
C SER A 418 -18.14 5.16 -11.06
N ILE A 419 -16.88 4.95 -10.68
CA ILE A 419 -15.72 5.04 -11.59
C ILE A 419 -15.42 3.73 -12.30
N THR A 420 -15.98 2.60 -11.83
CA THR A 420 -15.87 1.33 -12.54
C THR A 420 -16.78 1.37 -13.76
N GLY A 421 -16.22 1.08 -14.94
CA GLY A 421 -16.98 0.99 -16.18
C GLY A 421 -17.98 -0.18 -16.15
N ARG A 422 -19.07 -0.08 -16.90
CA ARG A 422 -20.05 -1.17 -17.02
C ARG A 422 -19.37 -2.46 -17.47
N GLY A 423 -19.58 -3.55 -16.74
CA GLY A 423 -18.92 -4.84 -17.00
C GLY A 423 -17.46 -4.92 -16.56
N GLY A 424 -16.90 -3.84 -15.99
CA GLY A 424 -15.55 -3.80 -15.41
C GLY A 424 -15.46 -4.53 -14.07
N TYR A 425 -14.23 -4.69 -13.59
CA TYR A 425 -13.91 -5.51 -12.43
C TYR A 425 -13.39 -4.69 -11.26
N LEU A 426 -13.70 -5.14 -10.04
CA LEU A 426 -13.05 -4.71 -8.81
C LEU A 426 -12.34 -5.92 -8.18
N ILE A 427 -11.05 -5.79 -7.89
CA ILE A 427 -10.24 -6.81 -7.20
C ILE A 427 -9.76 -6.24 -5.86
N HIS A 428 -9.95 -6.98 -4.77
CA HIS A 428 -9.45 -6.62 -3.44
C HIS A 428 -9.16 -7.87 -2.59
N ASN A 429 -8.53 -7.69 -1.42
CA ASN A 429 -8.16 -8.78 -0.49
C ASN A 429 -8.78 -8.65 0.91
N GLU A 430 -9.99 -8.08 0.99
CA GLU A 430 -10.70 -7.86 2.26
C GLU A 430 -11.85 -8.89 2.42
N PRO A 431 -11.77 -9.80 3.42
CA PRO A 431 -12.76 -10.87 3.59
C PRO A 431 -14.04 -10.48 4.32
N ARG A 432 -14.16 -9.27 4.89
CA ARG A 432 -15.32 -8.90 5.73
C ARG A 432 -16.67 -9.12 5.00
N PRO A 433 -17.60 -9.91 5.58
CA PRO A 433 -18.92 -10.17 4.99
C PRO A 433 -19.76 -8.92 4.69
N GLU A 434 -19.55 -7.89 5.51
CA GLU A 434 -20.17 -6.57 5.36
C GLU A 434 -19.83 -5.94 4.00
N LEU A 435 -18.57 -6.01 3.58
CA LEU A 435 -18.13 -5.48 2.28
C LEU A 435 -18.91 -6.14 1.14
N PHE A 436 -19.07 -7.47 1.18
CA PHE A 436 -19.80 -8.21 0.15
C PHE A 436 -21.27 -7.79 0.07
N SER A 437 -21.89 -7.57 1.23
CA SER A 437 -23.28 -7.12 1.32
C SER A 437 -23.44 -5.72 0.72
N LEU A 438 -22.57 -4.78 1.10
CA LEU A 438 -22.57 -3.41 0.58
C LEU A 438 -22.26 -3.37 -0.93
N ALA A 439 -21.24 -4.10 -1.38
CA ALA A 439 -20.87 -4.14 -2.80
C ALA A 439 -22.00 -4.71 -3.67
N LYS A 440 -22.69 -5.77 -3.21
CA LYS A 440 -23.85 -6.34 -3.91
C LYS A 440 -24.99 -5.33 -4.06
N LEU A 441 -25.29 -4.56 -3.01
CA LEU A 441 -26.33 -3.50 -3.05
C LEU A 441 -26.00 -2.39 -4.05
N GLN A 442 -24.72 -2.21 -4.38
CA GLN A 442 -24.24 -1.24 -5.37
C GLN A 442 -24.07 -1.84 -6.77
N GLY A 443 -24.51 -3.07 -7.03
CA GLY A 443 -24.36 -3.68 -8.35
C GLY A 443 -22.95 -4.19 -8.65
N LEU A 444 -22.13 -4.38 -7.62
CA LEU A 444 -20.82 -5.05 -7.67
C LEU A 444 -20.90 -6.42 -6.94
N PRO A 445 -21.63 -7.42 -7.44
CA PRO A 445 -21.59 -8.76 -6.84
C PRO A 445 -20.21 -9.40 -6.99
N VAL A 446 -19.81 -10.18 -5.98
CA VAL A 446 -18.67 -11.10 -6.08
C VAL A 446 -18.97 -12.14 -7.16
N ILE A 447 -18.03 -12.35 -8.07
CA ILE A 447 -18.08 -13.41 -9.09
C ILE A 447 -17.06 -14.52 -8.82
N GLN A 448 -16.03 -14.24 -8.02
CA GLN A 448 -14.98 -15.18 -7.69
C GLN A 448 -14.34 -14.80 -6.35
N SER A 449 -13.95 -15.81 -5.58
CA SER A 449 -13.01 -15.69 -4.47
C SER A 449 -11.93 -16.78 -4.54
N ARG A 450 -10.74 -16.49 -4.03
CA ARG A 450 -9.63 -17.44 -3.88
C ARG A 450 -8.86 -17.17 -2.59
N THR A 451 -8.36 -18.25 -2.02
CA THR A 451 -7.29 -18.22 -1.02
C THR A 451 -6.03 -18.76 -1.69
N VAL A 452 -4.92 -18.07 -1.49
CA VAL A 452 -3.66 -18.30 -2.19
C VAL A 452 -2.59 -18.68 -1.17
N LEU A 453 -1.92 -19.81 -1.37
CA LEU A 453 -0.81 -20.23 -0.53
C LEU A 453 0.49 -19.57 -1.02
N ILE A 454 1.11 -18.75 -0.19
CA ILE A 454 2.41 -18.13 -0.47
C ILE A 454 3.54 -18.98 0.09
N ALA A 455 3.40 -19.42 1.35
CA ALA A 455 4.41 -20.22 2.03
C ALA A 455 3.76 -21.26 2.93
N SER A 456 4.22 -22.50 2.85
CA SER A 456 3.79 -23.57 3.75
C SER A 456 4.58 -23.53 5.06
N GLY A 457 4.10 -24.16 6.13
CA GLY A 457 4.82 -24.27 7.40
C GLY A 457 4.06 -25.13 8.40
N ARG A 458 4.77 -25.89 9.24
CA ARG A 458 4.19 -26.76 10.29
C ARG A 458 3.60 -25.91 11.42
N GLY A 459 2.43 -25.30 11.19
CA GLY A 459 1.64 -24.60 12.21
C GLY A 459 1.20 -23.16 11.85
N ALA A 460 1.79 -22.54 10.82
CA ALA A 460 1.42 -21.18 10.40
C ALA A 460 1.68 -20.95 8.89
N PRO A 461 0.96 -21.65 8.00
CA PRO A 461 1.01 -21.35 6.57
C PRO A 461 0.64 -19.89 6.29
N LEU A 462 1.34 -19.28 5.35
CA LEU A 462 1.04 -17.94 4.87
C LEU A 462 0.07 -18.01 3.70
N TYR A 463 -1.13 -17.50 3.92
CA TYR A 463 -2.13 -17.33 2.89
C TYR A 463 -2.40 -15.85 2.63
N ASP A 464 -2.88 -15.56 1.42
CA ASP A 464 -3.59 -14.32 1.09
C ASP A 464 -4.96 -14.66 0.51
N GLY A 465 -5.87 -13.69 0.51
CA GLY A 465 -7.20 -13.81 -0.08
C GLY A 465 -7.37 -12.85 -1.25
N VAL A 466 -8.16 -13.21 -2.24
CA VAL A 466 -8.54 -12.29 -3.30
C VAL A 466 -10.00 -12.51 -3.71
N TRP A 467 -10.71 -11.41 -3.88
CA TRP A 467 -12.09 -11.37 -4.32
C TRP A 467 -12.20 -10.54 -5.58
N THR A 468 -12.99 -11.01 -6.52
CA THR A 468 -13.26 -10.33 -7.78
C THR A 468 -14.76 -10.08 -7.89
N HIS A 469 -15.09 -8.80 -8.09
CA HIS A 469 -16.43 -8.33 -8.35
C HIS A 469 -16.55 -7.90 -9.80
N ARG A 470 -17.75 -7.95 -10.37
CA ARG A 470 -18.03 -7.43 -11.71
C ARG A 470 -19.23 -6.51 -11.68
N LYS A 471 -19.04 -5.29 -12.17
CA LYS A 471 -20.12 -4.31 -12.28
C LYS A 471 -21.15 -4.75 -13.32
N ARG A 472 -22.44 -4.72 -12.95
CA ARG A 472 -23.56 -5.11 -13.82
C ARG A 472 -23.90 -4.07 -14.89
#